data_AF-A0A821EG68-F1
#
_entry.id   AF-A0A821EG68-F1
#
_cell.length_a   1.000
_cell.length_b   1.000
_cell.length_c   1.000
_cell.angle_alpha   90.00
_cell.angle_beta   90.00
_cell.angle_gamma   90.00
#
_symmetry.space_group_name_H-M   'P 1'
#
loop_
_entity.id
_entity.type
_entity.pdbx_description
1 polymer ?
#
loop_
_entity_poly.entity_id
_entity_poly.type
_entity_poly.pdbx_seq_one_letter_code
_entity_poly.pdbx_strand_id
1 'polypeptide(L)'
;LFGESAGGLSVIDLGGVKGSVNLYRTVISQSGLGSPGTYTSYYNMSQALNYSNSVVQKLNCANNEQDKVLLCLRNYSIEHLLTIYGNRYTRPIIANYFFPRYPPLAIKNGMYNKDLSLIMGNNDNEIACAVKRYKGVCVHTAELPYLFGTVSDYLSVEAANSSWDNSSRIFSNEIISYWTKIAAIGRPFSQWPNYVPYTTEHFYITSDQDFSTMIWNRNCLIFDQNEEQGMKEKFGNSSHTFKETFFIIKIFFLHFIFLFNKNE
;
A
#
# COMPACT_ATOMS: atom_id res chain seq x y z
N LEU A 1 -9.16 5.57 -7.52
CA LEU A 1 -9.12 4.91 -6.19
C LEU A 1 -7.95 5.48 -5.43
N PHE A 2 -8.10 5.70 -4.13
CA PHE A 2 -6.96 6.02 -3.28
C PHE A 2 -7.06 5.28 -1.96
N GLY A 3 -5.93 5.08 -1.28
CA GLY A 3 -5.90 4.45 0.02
C GLY A 3 -4.61 4.72 0.76
N GLU A 4 -4.68 4.67 2.08
CA GLU A 4 -3.56 4.84 3.00
C GLU A 4 -3.24 3.52 3.71
N SER A 5 -1.97 3.25 4.03
CA SER A 5 -1.53 2.05 4.73
C SER A 5 -1.98 0.76 4.01
N ALA A 6 -2.71 -0.12 4.70
CA ALA A 6 -3.33 -1.30 4.10
C ALA A 6 -4.30 -0.97 2.95
N GLY A 7 -4.93 0.20 2.97
CA GLY A 7 -5.71 0.73 1.84
C GLY A 7 -4.81 1.10 0.66
N GLY A 8 -3.65 1.69 0.94
CA GLY A 8 -2.60 1.96 -0.05
C GLY A 8 -2.09 0.70 -0.72
N LEU A 9 -1.92 -0.39 0.04
CA LEU A 9 -1.63 -1.72 -0.50
C LEU A 9 -2.76 -2.22 -1.40
N SER A 10 -3.99 -2.12 -0.91
CA SER A 10 -5.18 -2.65 -1.59
C SER A 10 -5.37 -2.03 -2.97
N VAL A 11 -5.23 -0.70 -3.10
CA VAL A 11 -5.47 -0.03 -4.38
C VAL A 11 -4.42 -0.38 -5.44
N ILE A 12 -3.20 -0.70 -5.02
CA ILE A 12 -2.18 -1.25 -5.90
C ILE A 12 -2.50 -2.70 -6.26
N ASP A 13 -2.82 -3.52 -5.27
CA ASP A 13 -3.10 -4.94 -5.48
C ASP A 13 -4.27 -5.17 -6.47
N LEU A 14 -5.26 -4.28 -6.46
CA LEU A 14 -6.39 -4.31 -7.40
C LEU A 14 -5.95 -4.37 -8.87
N GLY A 15 -4.81 -3.77 -9.26
CA GLY A 15 -4.37 -3.86 -10.65
C GLY A 15 -3.97 -5.27 -11.10
N GLY A 16 -3.72 -6.18 -10.14
CA GLY A 16 -3.47 -7.61 -10.38
C GLY A 16 -4.68 -8.50 -10.13
N VAL A 17 -5.82 -7.94 -9.70
CA VAL A 17 -7.06 -8.69 -9.43
C VAL A 17 -7.77 -9.06 -10.73
N LYS A 18 -8.28 -10.29 -10.79
CA LYS A 18 -9.05 -10.74 -11.95
C LYS A 18 -10.33 -9.90 -12.10
N GLY A 19 -10.52 -9.30 -13.29
CA GLY A 19 -11.71 -8.53 -13.61
C GLY A 19 -11.68 -7.07 -13.14
N SER A 20 -10.54 -6.56 -12.66
CA SER A 20 -10.40 -5.15 -12.27
C SER A 20 -10.16 -4.19 -13.44
N VAL A 21 -9.88 -4.72 -14.63
CA VAL A 21 -9.64 -3.93 -15.84
C VAL A 21 -10.87 -3.05 -16.13
N ASN A 22 -10.63 -1.77 -16.43
CA ASN A 22 -11.65 -0.75 -16.72
C ASN A 22 -12.59 -0.38 -15.54
N LEU A 23 -12.36 -0.86 -14.32
CA LEU A 23 -13.15 -0.43 -13.15
C LEU A 23 -12.70 0.91 -12.57
N TYR A 24 -11.47 1.32 -12.86
CA TYR A 24 -10.90 2.59 -12.41
C TYR A 24 -9.77 3.01 -13.35
N ARG A 25 -9.50 4.32 -13.38
CA ARG A 25 -8.52 4.94 -14.28
C ARG A 25 -7.24 5.38 -13.56
N THR A 26 -7.37 5.78 -12.30
CA THR A 26 -6.28 6.39 -11.53
C THR A 26 -6.24 5.81 -10.13
N VAL A 27 -5.02 5.54 -9.66
CA VAL A 27 -4.73 4.98 -8.33
C VAL A 27 -3.76 5.88 -7.59
N ILE A 28 -4.04 6.16 -6.32
CA ILE A 28 -3.15 6.86 -5.39
C ILE A 28 -2.90 5.95 -4.18
N SER A 29 -1.66 5.52 -3.97
CA SER A 29 -1.23 4.72 -2.83
C SER A 29 -0.43 5.58 -1.86
N GLN A 30 -0.95 5.76 -0.64
CA GLN A 30 -0.30 6.51 0.43
C GLN A 30 0.22 5.53 1.47
N SER A 31 1.51 5.59 1.77
CA SER A 31 2.13 4.76 2.82
C SER A 31 1.82 3.26 2.68
N GLY A 32 1.62 2.79 1.45
CA GLY A 32 1.31 1.40 1.09
C GLY A 32 2.55 0.53 1.14
N LEU A 33 3.21 0.48 2.30
CA LEU A 33 4.50 -0.20 2.46
C LEU A 33 4.42 -1.69 2.12
N GLY A 34 5.09 -2.08 1.04
CA GLY A 34 5.25 -3.48 0.65
C GLY A 34 4.31 -3.97 -0.46
N SER A 35 3.49 -3.12 -1.06
CA SER A 35 2.77 -3.45 -2.31
C SER A 35 3.10 -2.50 -3.47
N PRO A 36 3.24 -3.01 -4.70
CA PRO A 36 3.30 -4.44 -5.02
C PRO A 36 4.76 -4.86 -4.85
N GLY A 37 5.15 -5.47 -3.73
CA GLY A 37 6.59 -5.57 -3.51
C GLY A 37 7.10 -6.65 -2.58
N THR A 38 6.41 -6.98 -1.49
CA THR A 38 7.01 -7.88 -0.49
C THR A 38 6.27 -9.21 -0.38
N TYR A 39 7.00 -10.31 -0.44
CA TYR A 39 6.46 -11.66 -0.28
C TYR A 39 5.80 -11.82 1.09
N THR A 40 6.22 -11.01 2.06
CA THR A 40 5.65 -10.96 3.40
C THR A 40 4.25 -10.36 3.41
N SER A 41 3.88 -9.49 2.47
CA SER A 41 2.55 -8.84 2.43
C SER A 41 1.39 -9.78 2.08
N TYR A 42 1.67 -10.99 1.60
CA TYR A 42 0.64 -11.92 1.10
C TYR A 42 0.69 -13.26 1.83
N TYR A 43 -0.35 -14.07 1.71
CA TYR A 43 -0.32 -15.49 2.06
C TYR A 43 -0.46 -16.37 0.82
N ASN A 44 0.21 -17.52 0.83
CA ASN A 44 -0.20 -18.64 0.00
C ASN A 44 -1.34 -19.42 0.70
N MET A 45 -1.99 -20.35 -0.02
CA MET A 45 -3.12 -21.10 0.54
C MET A 45 -2.75 -21.89 1.80
N SER A 46 -1.57 -22.51 1.84
CA SER A 46 -1.12 -23.29 3.00
C SER A 46 -0.97 -22.43 4.25
N GLN A 47 -0.35 -21.25 4.12
CA GLN A 47 -0.23 -20.29 5.22
C GLN A 47 -1.60 -19.81 5.68
N ALA A 48 -2.49 -19.43 4.76
CA ALA A 48 -3.83 -18.99 5.10
C ALA A 48 -4.62 -20.07 5.86
N LEU A 49 -4.50 -21.35 5.45
CA LEU A 49 -5.10 -22.48 6.12
C LEU A 49 -4.49 -22.72 7.51
N ASN A 50 -3.16 -22.65 7.66
CA ASN A 50 -2.50 -22.79 8.95
C ASN A 50 -2.96 -21.72 9.96
N TYR A 51 -3.06 -20.47 9.51
CA TYR A 51 -3.59 -19.38 10.34
C TYR A 51 -5.07 -19.61 10.69
N SER A 52 -5.90 -19.99 9.72
CA SER A 52 -7.33 -20.25 9.91
C SER A 52 -7.58 -21.43 10.87
N ASN A 53 -6.81 -22.50 10.74
CA ASN A 53 -6.89 -23.69 11.60
C ASN A 53 -6.60 -23.33 13.06
N SER A 54 -5.70 -22.38 13.33
CA SER A 54 -5.43 -21.92 14.70
C SER A 54 -6.64 -21.22 15.35
N VAL A 55 -7.51 -20.58 14.56
CA VAL A 55 -8.75 -19.95 15.03
C VAL A 55 -9.82 -21.01 15.23
N VAL A 56 -9.97 -21.90 14.25
CA VAL A 56 -10.91 -23.04 14.29
C VAL A 56 -10.67 -23.91 15.52
N GLN A 57 -9.41 -24.22 15.84
CA GLN A 57 -9.04 -25.00 17.02
C GLN A 57 -9.40 -24.29 18.33
N LYS A 58 -9.12 -22.98 18.45
CA LYS A 58 -9.44 -22.21 19.66
C LYS A 58 -10.95 -22.09 19.93
N LEU A 59 -11.76 -22.15 18.87
CA LEU A 59 -13.22 -22.13 18.95
C LEU A 59 -13.84 -23.54 19.06
N ASN A 60 -13.03 -24.59 19.18
CA ASN A 60 -13.49 -25.98 19.14
C ASN A 60 -14.36 -26.31 17.90
N CYS A 61 -14.10 -25.65 16.77
CA CYS A 61 -14.82 -25.82 15.51
C CYS A 61 -14.15 -26.80 14.54
N ALA A 62 -13.13 -27.55 14.99
CA ALA A 62 -12.38 -28.46 14.12
C ALA A 62 -13.29 -29.57 13.57
N ASN A 63 -13.36 -29.68 12.24
CA ASN A 63 -14.17 -30.69 11.55
C ASN A 63 -13.54 -31.01 10.18
N ASN A 64 -13.76 -32.22 9.67
CA ASN A 64 -13.27 -32.64 8.35
C ASN A 64 -14.11 -32.07 7.19
N GLU A 65 -15.34 -31.65 7.47
CA GLU A 65 -16.25 -31.05 6.48
C GLU A 65 -16.22 -29.52 6.59
N GLN A 66 -15.80 -28.84 5.53
CA GLN A 66 -15.65 -27.39 5.49
C GLN A 66 -16.96 -26.65 5.86
N ASP A 67 -18.11 -27.16 5.40
CA ASP A 67 -19.41 -26.54 5.71
C ASP A 67 -19.74 -26.58 7.20
N LYS A 68 -19.38 -27.68 7.90
CA LYS A 68 -19.56 -27.79 9.35
C LYS A 68 -18.65 -26.83 10.11
N VAL A 69 -17.41 -26.65 9.65
CA VAL A 69 -16.50 -25.64 10.22
C VAL A 69 -17.11 -24.25 10.06
N LEU A 70 -17.58 -23.89 8.87
CA LEU A 70 -18.15 -22.57 8.60
C LEU A 70 -19.44 -22.31 9.38
N LEU A 71 -20.32 -23.31 9.50
CA LEU A 71 -21.51 -23.23 10.33
C LEU A 71 -21.16 -22.98 11.81
N CYS A 72 -20.15 -23.70 12.33
CA CYS A 72 -19.67 -23.49 13.69
C CYS A 72 -19.12 -22.07 13.90
N LEU A 73 -18.25 -21.59 12.99
CA LEU A 73 -17.69 -20.23 13.08
C LEU A 73 -18.77 -19.15 13.05
N ARG A 74 -19.78 -19.29 12.19
CA ARG A 74 -20.91 -18.35 12.08
C ARG A 74 -21.85 -18.34 13.29
N ASN A 75 -21.77 -19.36 14.14
CA ASN A 75 -22.57 -19.44 15.36
C ASN A 75 -21.96 -18.62 16.53
N TYR A 76 -20.70 -18.18 16.40
CA TYR A 76 -20.07 -17.30 17.39
C TYR A 76 -20.37 -15.83 17.12
N SER A 77 -20.45 -15.02 18.18
CA SER A 77 -20.57 -13.57 18.04
C SER A 77 -19.29 -12.97 17.46
N ILE A 78 -19.43 -11.80 16.81
CA ILE A 78 -18.30 -11.08 16.21
C ILE A 78 -17.26 -10.71 17.27
N GLU A 79 -17.68 -10.29 18.47
CA GLU A 79 -16.79 -9.92 19.58
C GLU A 79 -15.95 -11.11 20.05
N HIS A 80 -16.56 -12.29 20.12
CA HIS A 80 -15.85 -13.51 20.48
C HIS A 80 -14.84 -13.91 19.39
N LEU A 81 -15.25 -13.83 18.12
CA LEU A 81 -14.37 -14.07 16.99
C LEU A 81 -13.17 -13.11 16.99
N LEU A 82 -13.39 -11.81 17.23
CA LEU A 82 -12.32 -10.80 17.31
C LEU A 82 -11.38 -11.05 18.50
N THR A 83 -11.92 -11.47 19.65
CA THR A 83 -11.12 -11.82 20.83
C THR A 83 -10.18 -13.00 20.53
N ILE A 84 -10.72 -14.06 19.90
CA ILE A 84 -9.92 -15.23 19.52
C ILE A 84 -8.95 -14.91 18.39
N TYR A 85 -9.34 -14.03 17.46
CA TYR A 85 -8.51 -13.56 16.37
C TYR A 85 -7.32 -12.73 16.88
N GLY A 86 -7.53 -11.90 17.89
CA GLY A 86 -6.50 -11.09 18.54
C GLY A 86 -5.79 -10.15 17.57
N ASN A 87 -4.50 -9.91 17.81
CA ASN A 87 -3.67 -9.01 17.00
C ASN A 87 -3.13 -9.67 15.72
N ARG A 88 -3.82 -10.68 15.17
CA ARG A 88 -3.38 -11.33 13.94
C ARG A 88 -3.50 -10.35 12.77
N TYR A 89 -2.49 -10.35 11.92
CA TYR A 89 -2.47 -9.52 10.73
C TYR A 89 -2.99 -10.32 9.53
N THR A 90 -4.21 -10.01 9.08
CA THR A 90 -4.80 -10.62 7.87
C THR A 90 -4.08 -10.10 6.64
N ARG A 91 -3.82 -10.99 5.67
CA ARG A 91 -3.15 -10.65 4.41
C ARG A 91 -3.95 -11.15 3.22
N PRO A 92 -3.86 -10.49 2.05
CA PRO A 92 -4.41 -11.03 0.82
C PRO A 92 -3.84 -12.42 0.53
N ILE A 93 -4.70 -13.33 0.07
CA ILE A 93 -4.33 -14.71 -0.25
C ILE A 93 -4.13 -14.80 -1.76
N ILE A 94 -2.93 -15.19 -2.19
CA ILE A 94 -2.66 -15.55 -3.58
C ILE A 94 -3.27 -16.92 -3.83
N ALA A 95 -4.36 -16.92 -4.60
CA ALA A 95 -5.15 -18.09 -4.94
C ALA A 95 -5.65 -17.94 -6.38
N ASN A 96 -5.83 -19.04 -7.10
CA ASN A 96 -6.25 -19.05 -8.51
C ASN A 96 -7.73 -18.63 -8.73
N TYR A 97 -8.17 -17.56 -8.06
CA TYR A 97 -9.51 -16.99 -8.12
C TYR A 97 -9.46 -15.45 -8.17
N PHE A 98 -9.37 -14.78 -7.01
CA PHE A 98 -9.41 -13.32 -6.91
C PHE A 98 -8.03 -12.68 -7.20
N PHE A 99 -6.97 -13.22 -6.60
CA PHE A 99 -5.56 -12.89 -6.86
C PHE A 99 -4.87 -14.04 -7.60
N PRO A 100 -5.10 -14.18 -8.92
CA PRO A 100 -4.65 -15.36 -9.66
C PRO A 100 -3.14 -15.53 -9.64
N ARG A 101 -2.39 -14.44 -9.45
CA ARG A 101 -0.92 -14.45 -9.31
C ARG A 101 -0.47 -13.45 -8.26
N TYR A 102 0.73 -13.70 -7.75
CA TYR A 102 1.49 -12.74 -6.94
C TYR A 102 1.66 -11.42 -7.71
N PRO A 103 1.26 -10.24 -7.16
CA PRO A 103 1.20 -9.00 -7.92
C PRO A 103 2.51 -8.58 -8.62
N PRO A 104 3.71 -8.69 -8.03
CA PRO A 104 4.96 -8.45 -8.75
C PRO A 104 5.15 -9.34 -9.99
N LEU A 105 4.73 -10.61 -9.94
CA LEU A 105 4.75 -11.49 -11.11
C LEU A 105 3.68 -11.12 -12.14
N ALA A 106 2.52 -10.60 -11.70
CA ALA A 106 1.50 -10.09 -12.61
C ALA A 106 2.02 -8.87 -13.40
N ILE A 107 2.71 -7.95 -12.72
CA ILE A 107 3.35 -6.77 -13.31
C ILE A 107 4.40 -7.20 -14.33
N LYS A 108 5.35 -8.06 -13.92
CA LYS A 108 6.42 -8.56 -14.81
C LYS A 108 5.90 -9.14 -16.12
N ASN A 109 4.88 -9.98 -16.02
CA ASN A 109 4.34 -10.71 -17.16
C ASN A 109 3.31 -9.88 -17.95
N GLY A 110 3.13 -8.59 -17.61
CA GLY A 110 2.21 -7.69 -18.30
C GLY A 110 0.74 -8.09 -18.17
N MET A 111 0.36 -8.81 -17.10
CA MET A 111 -1.03 -9.18 -16.80
C MET A 111 -1.64 -8.26 -15.73
N TYR A 112 -0.87 -7.30 -15.24
CA TYR A 112 -1.36 -6.21 -14.42
C TYR A 112 -2.01 -5.15 -15.33
N ASN A 113 -3.02 -4.44 -14.82
CA ASN A 113 -3.72 -3.40 -15.57
C ASN A 113 -2.74 -2.26 -15.96
N LYS A 114 -2.43 -2.16 -17.26
CA LYS A 114 -1.39 -1.26 -17.80
C LYS A 114 -1.88 0.17 -18.04
N ASP A 115 -3.19 0.37 -18.13
CA ASP A 115 -3.79 1.66 -18.50
C ASP A 115 -4.10 2.53 -17.27
N LEU A 116 -3.44 2.24 -16.15
CA LEU A 116 -3.60 2.95 -14.88
C LEU A 116 -2.60 4.09 -14.76
N SER A 117 -3.10 5.29 -14.45
CA SER A 117 -2.24 6.33 -13.88
C SER A 117 -2.01 6.00 -12.40
N LEU A 118 -0.75 5.80 -12.03
CA LEU A 118 -0.37 5.41 -10.68
C LEU A 118 0.40 6.52 -9.97
N ILE A 119 -0.01 6.79 -8.74
CA ILE A 119 0.64 7.74 -7.87
C ILE A 119 0.91 7.04 -6.56
N MET A 120 2.15 7.13 -6.08
CA MET A 120 2.53 6.51 -4.82
C MET A 120 3.33 7.50 -3.98
N GLY A 121 3.26 7.35 -2.67
CA GLY A 121 4.17 8.04 -1.80
C GLY A 121 3.99 7.74 -0.34
N ASN A 122 5.04 8.04 0.42
CA ASN A 122 5.24 7.61 1.79
C ASN A 122 5.74 8.79 2.61
N ASN A 123 5.46 8.77 3.91
CA ASN A 123 5.99 9.74 4.85
C ASN A 123 7.45 9.41 5.21
N ASP A 124 8.19 10.43 5.62
CA ASP A 124 9.62 10.33 5.97
C ASP A 124 9.93 9.29 7.05
N ASN A 125 8.98 9.00 7.94
CA ASN A 125 9.17 8.05 9.03
C ASN A 125 7.95 7.16 9.27
N GLU A 126 7.80 6.16 8.40
CA GLU A 126 6.70 5.19 8.47
C GLU A 126 6.72 4.27 9.70
N ILE A 127 7.89 4.02 10.30
CA ILE A 127 8.04 3.02 11.39
C ILE A 127 7.74 3.65 12.78
N ALA A 128 7.74 4.97 12.90
CA ALA A 128 7.64 5.67 14.18
C ALA A 128 6.23 5.77 14.79
N CYS A 129 5.24 5.03 14.29
CA CYS A 129 3.93 4.89 14.95
C CYS A 129 4.03 4.53 16.45
N ALA A 130 5.12 3.84 16.87
CA ALA A 130 5.23 3.29 18.21
C ALA A 130 6.25 3.98 19.15
N VAL A 131 7.10 4.90 18.69
CA VAL A 131 8.23 5.36 19.53
C VAL A 131 8.49 6.86 19.39
N LYS A 132 7.89 7.64 20.31
CA LYS A 132 8.09 9.08 20.56
C LYS A 132 7.93 10.01 19.33
N ARG A 133 6.88 10.83 19.34
CA ARG A 133 6.70 11.93 18.38
C ARG A 133 7.84 12.95 18.54
N TYR A 134 8.81 12.92 17.64
CA TYR A 134 9.80 13.99 17.51
C TYR A 134 9.16 15.16 16.75
N LYS A 135 9.42 16.39 17.19
CA LYS A 135 8.99 17.60 16.48
C LYS A 135 9.64 17.61 15.09
N GLY A 136 8.83 17.80 14.04
CA GLY A 136 9.31 17.86 12.65
C GLY A 136 9.45 16.51 11.93
N VAL A 137 8.87 15.43 12.46
CA VAL A 137 8.89 14.11 11.80
C VAL A 137 7.50 13.76 11.29
N CYS A 138 7.38 13.57 9.97
CA CYS A 138 6.17 13.05 9.32
C CYS A 138 6.08 11.53 9.55
N VAL A 139 5.17 11.12 10.41
CA VAL A 139 4.94 9.70 10.74
C VAL A 139 3.85 9.10 9.85
N HIS A 140 3.75 7.77 9.79
CA HIS A 140 2.62 7.07 9.16
C HIS A 140 1.27 7.71 9.53
N THR A 141 0.36 7.86 8.57
CA THR A 141 -0.96 8.54 8.67
C THR A 141 -0.95 10.07 8.87
N ALA A 142 0.20 10.72 9.06
CA ALA A 142 0.27 12.16 9.37
C ALA A 142 -0.22 13.07 8.24
N GLU A 143 -0.31 12.56 7.01
CA GLU A 143 -0.78 13.28 5.83
C GLU A 143 -2.32 13.29 5.71
N LEU A 144 -3.02 12.36 6.37
CA LEU A 144 -4.48 12.22 6.24
C LEU A 144 -5.25 13.50 6.60
N PRO A 145 -4.93 14.23 7.69
CA PRO A 145 -5.64 15.47 8.01
C PRO A 145 -5.54 16.53 6.92
N TYR A 146 -4.38 16.63 6.26
CA TYR A 146 -4.16 17.57 5.16
C TYR A 146 -4.96 17.18 3.92
N LEU A 147 -5.02 15.88 3.62
CA LEU A 147 -5.79 15.35 2.49
C LEU A 147 -7.30 15.52 2.67
N PHE A 148 -7.82 15.29 3.88
CA PHE A 148 -9.27 15.36 4.14
C PHE A 148 -9.74 16.76 4.52
N GLY A 149 -8.85 17.75 4.59
CA GLY A 149 -9.22 19.12 4.95
C GLY A 149 -9.57 19.30 6.43
N THR A 150 -9.39 18.28 7.28
CA THR A 150 -9.75 18.36 8.70
C THR A 150 -8.80 19.25 9.51
N VAL A 151 -7.67 19.64 8.91
CA VAL A 151 -6.80 20.74 9.38
C VAL A 151 -7.54 22.08 9.40
N SER A 152 -8.61 22.22 8.62
CA SER A 152 -9.40 23.45 8.49
C SER A 152 -10.72 23.45 9.28
N ASP A 153 -11.12 22.31 9.85
CA ASP A 153 -12.40 22.19 10.56
C ASP A 153 -12.32 22.77 11.98
N TYR A 154 -13.29 23.62 12.32
CA TYR A 154 -13.43 24.24 13.65
C TYR A 154 -13.47 23.21 14.81
N LEU A 155 -13.88 21.96 14.54
CA LEU A 155 -13.91 20.86 15.51
C LEU A 155 -12.55 20.16 15.70
N SER A 156 -11.51 20.51 14.93
CA SER A 156 -10.16 19.97 15.10
C SER A 156 -9.51 20.37 16.43
N VAL A 157 -10.07 21.39 17.10
CA VAL A 157 -9.65 21.84 18.44
C VAL A 157 -10.01 20.81 19.52
N GLU A 158 -11.04 19.98 19.30
CA GLU A 158 -11.48 18.96 20.26
C GLU A 158 -10.83 17.59 20.04
N ALA A 159 -10.43 17.26 18.80
CA ALA A 159 -9.93 15.92 18.45
C ALA A 159 -8.45 15.67 18.83
N ALA A 160 -7.67 16.73 19.01
CA ALA A 160 -6.35 16.73 19.64
C ALA A 160 -6.02 18.20 19.87
N ASN A 161 -5.24 18.51 20.88
CA ASN A 161 -4.80 19.86 21.26
C ASN A 161 -3.86 20.50 20.20
N SER A 162 -4.33 20.56 18.95
CA SER A 162 -3.59 20.87 17.73
C SER A 162 -4.22 22.10 17.12
N SER A 163 -3.72 23.28 17.52
CA SER A 163 -4.02 24.52 16.81
C SER A 163 -3.29 24.51 15.47
N TRP A 164 -4.01 24.20 14.40
CA TRP A 164 -3.46 24.32 13.04
C TRP A 164 -3.31 25.79 12.67
N ASP A 165 -2.15 26.15 12.13
CA ASP A 165 -1.87 27.50 11.70
C ASP A 165 -2.39 27.76 10.26
N ASN A 166 -2.27 29.01 9.82
CA ASN A 166 -2.69 29.40 8.47
C ASN A 166 -1.91 28.67 7.38
N SER A 167 -0.62 28.40 7.61
CA SER A 167 0.24 27.67 6.69
C SER A 167 -0.24 26.22 6.51
N SER A 168 -0.60 25.54 7.59
CA SER A 168 -1.14 24.17 7.56
C SER A 168 -2.43 24.08 6.74
N ARG A 169 -3.30 25.09 6.85
CA ARG A 169 -4.54 25.17 6.06
C ARG A 169 -4.27 25.43 4.57
N ILE A 170 -3.35 26.33 4.24
CA ILE A 170 -2.95 26.57 2.84
C ILE A 170 -2.41 25.27 2.23
N PHE A 171 -1.51 24.61 2.94
CA PHE A 171 -0.94 23.34 2.52
C PHE A 171 -2.00 22.24 2.33
N SER A 172 -2.95 22.12 3.25
CA SER A 172 -4.08 21.19 3.11
C SER A 172 -4.89 21.44 1.83
N ASN A 173 -5.20 22.72 1.53
CA ASN A 173 -5.92 23.08 0.30
C ASN A 173 -5.14 22.73 -0.97
N GLU A 174 -3.81 22.88 -0.94
CA GLU A 174 -2.93 22.49 -2.04
C GLU A 174 -2.95 20.97 -2.25
N ILE A 175 -2.78 20.19 -1.19
CA ILE A 175 -2.86 18.73 -1.24
C ILE A 175 -4.22 18.27 -1.79
N ILE A 176 -5.34 18.83 -1.32
CA ILE A 176 -6.68 18.53 -1.86
C ILE A 176 -6.76 18.85 -3.36
N SER A 177 -6.23 20.00 -3.78
CA SER A 177 -6.17 20.40 -5.20
C SER A 177 -5.36 19.40 -6.03
N TYR A 178 -4.26 18.85 -5.49
CA TYR A 178 -3.45 17.86 -6.19
C TYR A 178 -4.24 16.56 -6.37
N TRP A 179 -4.83 16.02 -5.31
CA TRP A 179 -5.59 14.74 -5.36
C TRP A 179 -6.82 14.85 -6.26
N THR A 180 -7.53 15.98 -6.25
CA THR A 180 -8.68 16.20 -7.13
C THR A 180 -8.28 16.27 -8.60
N LYS A 181 -7.16 16.93 -8.94
CA LYS A 181 -6.63 16.94 -10.31
C LYS A 181 -6.15 15.56 -10.75
N ILE A 182 -5.46 14.84 -9.87
CA ILE A 182 -5.06 13.46 -10.13
C ILE A 182 -6.29 12.62 -10.47
N ALA A 183 -7.35 12.70 -9.67
CA ALA A 183 -8.57 11.94 -9.93
C ALA A 183 -9.22 12.32 -11.27
N ALA A 184 -9.21 13.60 -11.65
CA ALA A 184 -9.83 14.08 -12.87
C ALA A 184 -9.06 13.73 -14.15
N ILE A 185 -7.73 13.94 -14.15
CA ILE A 185 -6.90 13.90 -15.35
C ILE A 185 -5.70 12.97 -15.25
N GLY A 186 -5.54 12.24 -14.15
CA GLY A 186 -4.45 11.30 -13.94
C GLY A 186 -3.12 11.94 -13.58
N ARG A 187 -3.08 13.25 -13.26
CA ARG A 187 -1.89 14.00 -12.84
C ARG A 187 -2.24 15.21 -11.97
N PRO A 188 -1.36 15.64 -11.04
CA PRO A 188 -1.62 16.80 -10.17
C PRO A 188 -1.39 18.14 -10.89
N PHE A 189 -0.29 18.28 -11.64
CA PHE A 189 -0.04 19.41 -12.53
C PHE A 189 0.74 18.99 -13.78
N SER A 190 0.76 19.86 -14.79
CA SER A 190 1.55 19.64 -16.01
C SER A 190 3.05 19.72 -15.79
N GLN A 191 3.52 20.47 -14.78
CA GLN A 191 4.95 20.61 -14.49
C GLN A 191 5.56 19.47 -13.66
N TRP A 192 4.73 18.59 -13.10
CA TRP A 192 5.24 17.45 -12.34
C TRP A 192 5.86 16.43 -13.30
N PRO A 193 7.12 16.00 -13.08
CA PRO A 193 7.76 15.07 -13.99
C PRO A 193 7.14 13.68 -13.84
N ASN A 194 7.22 12.91 -14.92
CA ASN A 194 6.98 11.48 -14.83
C ASN A 194 8.14 10.82 -14.11
N TYR A 195 7.85 9.90 -13.19
CA TYR A 195 8.91 9.07 -12.62
C TYR A 195 9.57 8.23 -13.71
N VAL A 196 10.89 8.32 -13.79
CA VAL A 196 11.71 7.53 -14.69
C VAL A 196 12.48 6.52 -13.84
N PRO A 197 12.21 5.20 -13.97
CA PRO A 197 12.76 4.20 -13.06
C PRO A 197 14.28 4.18 -13.04
N TYR A 198 14.93 4.48 -14.16
CA TYR A 198 16.39 4.46 -14.28
C TYR A 198 17.10 5.71 -13.74
N THR A 199 16.34 6.71 -13.28
CA THR A 199 16.87 7.91 -12.64
C THR A 199 16.87 7.77 -11.13
N THR A 200 17.84 8.41 -10.47
CA THR A 200 17.89 8.51 -9.00
C THR A 200 17.08 9.70 -8.48
N GLU A 201 16.35 10.42 -9.35
CA GLU A 201 15.56 11.58 -8.97
C GLU A 201 14.25 11.16 -8.33
N HIS A 202 14.00 11.67 -7.13
CA HIS A 202 12.76 11.50 -6.39
C HIS A 202 12.17 12.84 -6.01
N PHE A 203 10.88 12.79 -5.69
CA PHE A 203 10.07 13.98 -5.46
C PHE A 203 9.63 14.04 -4.01
N TYR A 204 9.62 15.22 -3.45
CA TYR A 204 9.08 15.44 -2.12
C TYR A 204 8.30 16.76 -2.09
N ILE A 205 7.39 16.84 -1.11
CA ILE A 205 6.54 18.00 -0.87
C ILE A 205 6.56 18.22 0.64
N THR A 206 6.76 19.46 1.06
CA THR A 206 6.66 19.86 2.46
C THR A 206 5.70 21.04 2.57
N SER A 207 5.27 21.38 3.79
CA SER A 207 4.38 22.52 4.01
C SER A 207 5.02 23.88 3.72
N ASP A 208 6.35 23.92 3.62
CA ASP A 208 7.17 25.12 3.40
C ASP A 208 7.82 25.18 2.02
N GLN A 209 7.70 24.11 1.21
CA GLN A 209 8.30 24.03 -0.13
C GLN A 209 7.34 23.42 -1.13
N ASP A 210 7.25 24.05 -2.30
CA ASP A 210 6.68 23.43 -3.49
C ASP A 210 7.42 22.15 -3.87
N PHE A 211 6.80 21.38 -4.76
CA PHE A 211 7.33 20.12 -5.28
C PHE A 211 8.81 20.25 -5.70
N SER A 212 9.67 19.49 -5.01
CA SER A 212 11.13 19.58 -5.13
C SER A 212 11.74 18.23 -5.45
N THR A 213 12.90 18.24 -6.12
CA THR A 213 13.65 17.05 -6.55
C THR A 213 14.86 16.79 -5.67
N MET A 214 15.13 15.53 -5.34
CA MET A 214 16.35 15.11 -4.66
C MET A 214 16.99 13.89 -5.34
N ILE A 215 18.33 13.84 -5.38
CA ILE A 215 19.09 12.69 -5.88
C ILE A 215 19.21 11.64 -4.77
N TRP A 216 18.75 10.42 -5.04
CA TRP A 216 18.86 9.29 -4.13
C TRP A 216 20.14 8.48 -4.35
N ASN A 217 20.98 8.38 -3.31
CA ASN A 217 22.27 7.70 -3.36
C ASN A 217 22.30 6.35 -2.59
N ARG A 218 21.16 5.68 -2.38
CA ARG A 218 21.11 4.42 -1.61
C ARG A 218 21.17 3.16 -2.50
N ASN A 219 21.81 2.12 -1.98
CA ASN A 219 21.88 0.80 -2.62
C ASN A 219 20.76 -0.12 -2.10
N CYS A 220 19.82 -0.48 -2.96
CA CYS A 220 18.69 -1.36 -2.62
C CYS A 220 18.89 -2.85 -3.00
N LEU A 221 20.06 -3.24 -3.54
CA LEU A 221 20.30 -4.60 -4.05
C LEU A 221 20.06 -5.70 -3.01
N ILE A 222 20.29 -5.43 -1.72
CA ILE A 222 20.06 -6.40 -0.65
C ILE A 222 18.58 -6.73 -0.47
N PHE A 223 17.68 -5.77 -0.65
CA PHE A 223 16.24 -5.99 -0.58
C PHE A 223 15.76 -6.83 -1.75
N ASP A 224 16.31 -6.59 -2.95
CA ASP A 224 16.00 -7.36 -4.15
C ASP A 224 16.33 -8.85 -3.97
N GLN A 225 17.51 -9.15 -3.43
CA GLN A 225 17.95 -10.52 -3.15
C GLN A 225 17.08 -11.22 -2.11
N ASN A 226 16.76 -10.52 -1.02
CA ASN A 226 15.92 -11.05 0.05
C ASN A 226 14.50 -11.37 -0.43
N GLU A 227 13.94 -10.51 -1.27
CA GLU A 227 12.61 -10.70 -1.85
C GLU A 227 12.59 -11.86 -2.85
N GLU A 228 13.60 -11.96 -3.73
CA GLU A 228 13.71 -13.09 -4.67
C GLU A 228 13.80 -14.43 -3.92
N GLN A 229 14.62 -14.49 -2.87
CA GLN A 229 14.77 -15.68 -2.05
C GLN A 229 13.47 -16.01 -1.31
N GLY A 230 12.87 -15.05 -0.61
CA GLY A 230 11.63 -15.24 0.13
C GLY A 230 10.47 -15.68 -0.77
N MET A 231 10.44 -15.19 -2.01
CA MET A 231 9.49 -15.65 -3.03
C MET A 231 9.67 -17.12 -3.39
N LYS A 232 10.92 -17.56 -3.65
CA LYS A 232 11.22 -18.96 -3.98
C LYS A 232 10.84 -19.89 -2.82
N GLU A 233 11.16 -19.50 -1.59
CA GLU A 233 10.82 -20.24 -0.39
C GLU A 233 9.31 -20.34 -0.19
N LYS A 234 8.58 -19.25 -0.44
CA LYS A 234 7.15 -19.16 -0.12
C LYS A 234 6.23 -19.67 -1.21
N PHE A 235 6.59 -19.54 -2.48
CA PHE A 235 5.74 -19.87 -3.62
C PHE A 235 6.34 -20.94 -4.54
N GLY A 236 7.56 -21.44 -4.23
CA GLY A 236 8.22 -22.53 -4.96
C GLY A 236 9.01 -22.08 -6.19
N ASN A 237 9.77 -23.03 -6.77
CA ASN A 237 10.56 -22.84 -8.00
C ASN A 237 9.65 -22.76 -9.23
N SER A 238 8.97 -21.63 -9.43
CA SER A 238 8.52 -21.28 -10.78
C SER A 238 9.74 -20.82 -11.59
N SER A 239 9.99 -21.48 -12.72
CA SER A 239 11.21 -21.42 -13.55
C SER A 239 11.47 -20.10 -14.28
N HIS A 240 10.98 -18.98 -13.76
CA HIS A 240 11.12 -17.68 -14.41
C HIS A 240 12.31 -16.91 -13.84
N THR A 241 13.37 -16.79 -14.65
CA THR A 241 14.56 -15.97 -14.40
C THR A 241 14.19 -14.56 -13.92
N PHE A 242 14.61 -14.21 -12.70
CA PHE A 242 14.01 -13.17 -11.85
C PHE A 242 14.64 -11.76 -11.98
N LYS A 243 15.60 -11.55 -12.90
CA LYS A 243 16.49 -10.37 -12.89
C LYS A 243 15.87 -9.01 -13.26
N GLU A 244 14.73 -8.97 -13.96
CA GLU A 244 14.21 -7.71 -14.54
C GLU A 244 13.07 -7.04 -13.75
N THR A 245 12.45 -7.72 -12.79
CA THR A 245 11.26 -7.22 -12.07
C THR A 245 11.60 -6.26 -10.93
N PHE A 246 12.85 -6.26 -10.47
CA PHE A 246 13.25 -5.57 -9.25
C PHE A 246 13.46 -4.06 -9.41
N PHE A 247 13.52 -3.52 -10.63
CA PHE A 247 13.58 -2.07 -10.80
C PHE A 247 12.33 -1.35 -10.25
N ILE A 248 11.19 -2.03 -10.26
CA ILE A 248 9.93 -1.52 -9.68
C ILE A 248 9.96 -1.63 -8.14
N ILE A 249 10.71 -2.59 -7.56
CA ILE A 249 10.74 -2.85 -6.12
C ILE A 249 11.75 -1.96 -5.36
N LYS A 250 12.79 -1.45 -6.04
CA LYS A 250 13.73 -0.44 -5.49
C LYS A 250 13.04 0.79 -4.89
N ILE A 251 11.79 1.05 -5.29
CA ILE A 251 10.97 2.24 -5.05
C ILE A 251 10.23 2.24 -3.71
N PHE A 252 9.98 1.08 -3.08
CA PHE A 252 8.95 1.01 -2.03
C PHE A 252 9.36 1.43 -0.62
N PHE A 253 10.62 1.79 -0.39
CA PHE A 253 11.12 1.88 0.97
C PHE A 253 11.26 3.26 1.62
N LEU A 254 11.20 4.41 0.93
CA LEU A 254 11.10 5.72 1.59
C LEU A 254 10.92 6.87 0.56
N HIS A 255 10.05 7.82 0.90
CA HIS A 255 9.70 9.08 0.19
C HIS A 255 8.89 8.95 -1.10
N PHE A 256 8.10 10.00 -1.40
CA PHE A 256 7.07 10.07 -2.46
C PHE A 256 7.61 9.72 -3.86
N ILE A 257 6.97 8.77 -4.57
CA ILE A 257 7.36 8.35 -5.93
C ILE A 257 6.12 8.19 -6.83
N PHE A 258 5.99 9.05 -7.85
CA PHE A 258 4.82 9.12 -8.74
C PHE A 258 5.02 8.37 -10.07
N LEU A 259 4.48 7.16 -10.21
CA LEU A 259 4.58 6.32 -11.42
C LEU A 259 3.54 6.67 -12.51
N PHE A 260 3.86 7.63 -13.38
CA PHE A 260 3.01 7.89 -14.55
C PHE A 260 3.37 7.00 -15.73
N ASN A 261 2.44 6.15 -16.15
CA ASN A 261 2.47 5.55 -17.48
C ASN A 261 1.38 6.18 -18.34
N LYS A 262 1.80 6.90 -19.38
CA LYS A 262 0.98 7.13 -20.55
C LYS A 262 1.92 7.07 -21.75
N ASN A 263 1.73 6.05 -22.59
CA ASN A 263 2.32 6.00 -23.92
C ASN A 263 1.85 7.24 -24.71
N GLU A 264 2.68 8.27 -24.75
CA GLU A 264 2.82 9.24 -25.84
C GLU A 264 4.32 9.53 -25.99
#